data_AF-A0A968I3X2-F1
#
_entry.id   AF-A0A968I3X2-F1
#
_cell.length_a   1.000
_cell.length_b   1.000
_cell.length_c   1.000
_cell.angle_alpha   90.00
_cell.angle_beta   90.00
_cell.angle_gamma   90.00
#
_symmetry.space_group_name_H-M   'P 1'
#
loop_
_entity.id
_entity.type
_entity.pdbx_description
1 polymer ?
#
loop_
_entity_poly.entity_id
_entity_poly.type
_entity_poly.pdbx_seq_one_letter_code
_entity_poly.pdbx_strand_id
1 'polypeptide(L)'
;MNAPIQPPVKTCLECNRPHAARVNGTRRSRYKRNPVHPIDSPSVKATRDRDVNTSLLEYQEYVLAHRVRTLLGGRLRPQGFLTLTRYAQKRLERQRVAREVVTVKPLTAQRLSQVDALTDELCFGQWRNPREINDFLVAVWRGGGHVIFERESEFAAQVLSANERERLPERGLEIARFINACLRLGAAAANPDEMEFAASRVDTLAAALPVFVDELFNRTEPVNLDWLED
;
A
#
# COMPACT_ATOMS: atom_id res chain seq x y z
N MET A 1 12.29 56.43 -43.69
CA MET A 1 13.27 56.37 -42.59
C MET A 1 12.60 55.71 -41.39
N ASN A 2 13.35 54.84 -40.70
CA ASN A 2 13.00 53.93 -39.61
C ASN A 2 12.31 52.61 -40.01
N ALA A 3 13.08 51.54 -39.79
CA ALA A 3 12.90 50.17 -40.21
C ALA A 3 12.00 49.36 -39.25
N PRO A 4 11.34 48.29 -39.74
CA PRO A 4 10.58 47.38 -38.89
C PRO A 4 11.49 46.36 -38.19
N ILE A 5 11.30 46.22 -36.88
CA ILE A 5 11.92 45.19 -36.04
C ILE A 5 11.21 43.86 -36.32
N GLN A 6 11.94 42.88 -36.85
CA GLN A 6 11.45 41.53 -37.12
C GLN A 6 11.35 40.68 -35.84
N PRO A 7 10.32 39.81 -35.70
CA PRO A 7 10.36 38.72 -34.74
C PRO A 7 11.25 37.57 -35.27
N PRO A 8 11.96 36.84 -34.38
CA PRO A 8 12.85 35.76 -34.79
C PRO A 8 12.11 34.56 -35.37
N VAL A 9 12.69 34.07 -36.46
CA VAL A 9 12.28 32.97 -37.31
C VAL A 9 12.47 31.63 -36.60
N LYS A 10 11.47 30.74 -36.74
CA LYS A 10 11.60 29.30 -36.47
C LYS A 10 12.56 28.68 -37.48
N THR A 11 13.65 28.08 -37.00
CA THR A 11 14.46 27.16 -37.81
C THR A 11 14.57 25.81 -37.11
N CYS A 12 13.94 24.83 -37.77
CA CYS A 12 14.13 23.41 -37.61
C CYS A 12 15.55 23.08 -38.06
N LEU A 13 16.46 22.85 -37.12
CA LEU A 13 17.77 22.26 -37.42
C LEU A 13 17.60 20.73 -37.44
N GLU A 14 18.21 20.11 -38.45
CA GLU A 14 18.34 18.66 -38.65
C GLU A 14 17.29 17.95 -39.52
N CYS A 15 16.93 18.53 -40.66
CA CYS A 15 16.57 17.74 -41.84
C CYS A 15 17.36 18.21 -43.07
N ASN A 16 18.57 17.65 -43.20
CA ASN A 16 19.48 17.88 -44.31
C ASN A 16 19.26 16.80 -45.40
N ARG A 17 18.51 17.12 -46.46
CA ARG A 17 18.43 16.30 -47.69
C ARG A 17 18.65 17.17 -48.92
N PRO A 18 19.50 16.73 -49.86
CA PRO A 18 19.30 16.98 -51.27
C PRO A 18 18.59 15.80 -51.94
N HIS A 19 17.70 16.13 -52.89
CA HIS A 19 17.02 15.21 -53.79
C HIS A 19 17.94 14.83 -54.96
N ALA A 20 18.14 13.53 -55.24
CA ALA A 20 18.40 13.03 -56.61
C ALA A 20 18.25 11.49 -56.75
N ALA A 21 17.51 11.12 -57.80
CA ALA A 21 17.63 9.93 -58.67
C ALA A 21 17.39 8.49 -58.15
N ARG A 22 16.44 7.83 -58.85
CA ARG A 22 16.11 6.40 -58.89
C ARG A 22 17.32 5.48 -59.13
N VAL A 23 17.35 4.31 -58.47
CA VAL A 23 17.66 2.98 -59.10
C VAL A 23 16.95 1.86 -58.31
N ASN A 24 16.29 0.95 -59.04
CA ASN A 24 15.66 -0.28 -58.54
C ASN A 24 16.68 -1.25 -57.92
N GLY A 25 16.34 -1.84 -56.76
CA GLY A 25 17.15 -2.90 -56.16
C GLY A 25 16.45 -3.57 -54.99
N THR A 26 15.89 -4.74 -55.25
CA THR A 26 15.35 -5.69 -54.28
C THR A 26 16.32 -5.94 -53.11
N ARG A 27 15.97 -5.51 -51.89
CA ARG A 27 16.65 -5.92 -50.65
C ARG A 27 15.69 -6.63 -49.72
N ARG A 28 15.90 -7.94 -49.59
CA ARG A 28 15.34 -8.77 -48.51
C ARG A 28 15.81 -8.21 -47.17
N SER A 29 14.88 -7.67 -46.38
CA SER A 29 15.12 -7.28 -44.99
C SER A 29 15.30 -8.55 -44.14
N ARG A 30 16.54 -8.87 -43.77
CA ARG A 30 16.83 -9.71 -42.61
C ARG A 30 16.64 -8.84 -41.37
N TYR A 31 15.48 -8.94 -40.72
CA TYR A 31 15.36 -8.55 -39.32
C TYR A 31 16.32 -9.42 -38.50
N LYS A 32 17.45 -8.85 -38.08
CA LYS A 32 18.26 -9.41 -36.99
C LYS A 32 17.38 -9.36 -35.74
N ARG A 33 17.00 -10.53 -35.23
CA ARG A 33 16.40 -10.65 -33.89
C ARG A 33 17.43 -10.13 -32.89
N ASN A 34 17.08 -9.08 -32.15
CA ASN A 34 17.82 -8.74 -30.94
C ASN A 34 17.77 -9.96 -30.00
N PRO A 35 18.89 -10.35 -29.36
CA PRO A 35 18.85 -11.37 -28.33
C PRO A 35 17.99 -10.83 -27.18
N VAL A 36 16.89 -11.53 -26.91
CA VAL A 36 16.09 -11.32 -25.70
C VAL A 36 17.00 -11.70 -24.55
N HIS A 37 17.48 -10.71 -23.80
CA HIS A 37 18.12 -10.97 -22.50
C HIS A 37 17.12 -11.76 -21.64
N PRO A 38 17.53 -12.86 -21.00
CA PRO A 38 16.67 -13.56 -20.05
C PRO A 38 16.28 -12.55 -18.97
N ILE A 39 14.98 -12.31 -18.82
CA ILE A 39 14.47 -11.64 -17.63
C ILE A 39 14.71 -12.64 -16.50
N ASP A 40 15.72 -12.38 -15.67
CA ASP A 40 16.01 -13.17 -14.47
C ASP A 40 14.75 -13.20 -13.62
N SER A 41 14.01 -14.31 -13.73
CA SER A 41 12.83 -14.54 -12.93
C SER A 41 13.29 -14.76 -11.50
N PRO A 42 12.78 -14.01 -10.51
CA PRO A 42 13.22 -14.13 -9.13
C PRO A 42 13.05 -15.57 -8.66
N SER A 43 14.05 -16.06 -7.93
CA SER A 43 14.02 -17.40 -7.33
C SER A 43 12.73 -17.59 -6.52
N VAL A 44 12.11 -18.78 -6.61
CA VAL A 44 10.90 -19.16 -5.87
C VAL A 44 11.04 -18.86 -4.36
N LYS A 45 12.25 -19.02 -3.80
CA LYS A 45 12.55 -18.67 -2.41
C LYS A 45 12.43 -17.16 -2.14
N ALA A 46 13.00 -16.33 -3.01
CA ALA A 46 12.95 -14.87 -2.89
C ALA A 46 11.52 -14.32 -3.03
N THR A 47 10.69 -14.95 -3.89
CA THR A 47 9.27 -14.63 -4.01
C THR A 47 8.52 -15.01 -2.74
N ARG A 48 8.73 -16.22 -2.22
CA ARG A 48 8.10 -16.69 -0.98
C ARG A 48 8.47 -15.82 0.23
N ASP A 49 9.74 -15.44 0.37
CA ASP A 49 10.20 -14.59 1.47
C ASP A 49 9.60 -13.18 1.38
N ARG A 50 9.39 -12.66 0.17
CA ARG A 50 8.67 -11.40 -0.06
C ARG A 50 7.21 -11.51 0.38
N ASP A 51 6.51 -12.58 -0.02
CA ASP A 51 5.09 -12.77 0.29
C ASP A 51 4.82 -12.94 1.79
N VAL A 52 5.73 -13.64 2.49
CA VAL A 52 5.67 -13.78 3.96
C VAL A 52 5.89 -12.43 4.63
N ASN A 53 6.90 -11.66 4.22
CA ASN A 53 7.16 -10.34 4.77
C ASN A 53 5.99 -9.38 4.53
N THR A 54 5.38 -9.40 3.33
CA THR A 54 4.18 -8.61 3.04
C THR A 54 3.01 -8.99 3.95
N SER A 55 2.80 -10.28 4.20
CA SER A 55 1.72 -10.74 5.07
C SER A 55 1.94 -10.34 6.54
N LEU A 56 3.18 -10.36 7.02
CA LEU A 56 3.52 -9.91 8.37
C LEU A 56 3.30 -8.41 8.51
N LEU A 57 3.80 -7.61 7.57
CA LEU A 57 3.61 -6.14 7.59
C LEU A 57 2.12 -5.77 7.57
N GLU A 58 1.33 -6.45 6.76
CA GLU A 58 -0.11 -6.27 6.72
C GLU A 58 -0.78 -6.57 8.06
N TYR A 59 -0.37 -7.64 8.74
CA TYR A 59 -0.85 -7.92 10.08
C TYR A 59 -0.48 -6.81 11.09
N GLN A 60 0.71 -6.20 10.97
CA GLN A 60 1.08 -5.07 11.83
C GLN A 60 0.21 -3.84 11.57
N GLU A 61 -0.06 -3.56 10.29
CA GLU A 61 -0.97 -2.49 9.88
C GLU A 61 -2.38 -2.72 10.46
N TYR A 62 -2.87 -3.96 10.45
CA TYR A 62 -4.11 -4.35 11.13
C TYR A 62 -4.07 -4.06 12.63
N VAL A 63 -3.02 -4.53 13.32
CA VAL A 63 -2.88 -4.34 14.78
C VAL A 63 -2.88 -2.85 15.13
N LEU A 64 -2.15 -2.02 14.38
CA LEU A 64 -2.15 -0.57 14.54
C LEU A 64 -3.55 0.03 14.30
N ALA A 65 -4.21 -0.35 13.21
CA ALA A 65 -5.57 0.12 12.91
C ALA A 65 -6.54 -0.23 14.03
N HIS A 66 -6.53 -1.48 14.51
CA HIS A 66 -7.38 -1.94 15.58
C HIS A 66 -7.14 -1.15 16.87
N ARG A 67 -5.87 -0.98 17.28
CA ARG A 67 -5.53 -0.24 18.51
C ARG A 67 -5.91 1.23 18.44
N VAL A 68 -5.59 1.90 17.33
CA VAL A 68 -5.98 3.31 17.11
C VAL A 68 -7.50 3.47 17.15
N ARG A 69 -8.24 2.62 16.43
CA ARG A 69 -9.71 2.67 16.41
C ARG A 69 -10.33 2.33 17.77
N THR A 70 -9.73 1.42 18.53
CA THR A 70 -10.15 1.09 19.90
C THR A 70 -9.95 2.29 20.83
N LEU A 71 -8.79 2.95 20.74
CA LEU A 71 -8.46 4.14 21.55
C LEU A 71 -9.42 5.30 21.27
N LEU A 72 -9.75 5.53 20.00
CA LEU A 72 -10.70 6.57 19.57
C LEU A 72 -12.16 6.25 19.94
N GLY A 73 -12.51 4.97 20.00
CA GLY A 73 -13.82 4.51 20.42
C GLY A 73 -14.98 4.98 19.53
N GLY A 74 -16.17 5.10 20.13
CA GLY A 74 -17.37 5.55 19.44
C GLY A 74 -17.72 4.72 18.20
N ARG A 75 -18.04 5.41 17.10
CA ARG A 75 -18.38 4.78 15.80
C ARG A 75 -17.18 4.14 15.10
N LEU A 76 -15.96 4.47 15.51
CA LEU A 76 -14.74 3.93 14.92
C LEU A 76 -14.34 2.59 15.54
N ARG A 77 -14.87 2.28 16.73
CA ARG A 77 -14.49 1.10 17.51
C ARG A 77 -14.65 -0.20 16.69
N PRO A 78 -13.58 -1.00 16.54
CA PRO A 78 -13.66 -2.28 15.84
C PRO A 78 -14.44 -3.30 16.68
N GLN A 79 -14.95 -4.36 16.04
CA GLN A 79 -15.73 -5.39 16.72
C GLN A 79 -14.89 -6.17 17.73
N GLY A 80 -13.77 -6.74 17.28
CA GLY A 80 -12.89 -7.56 18.12
C GLY A 80 -11.51 -7.72 17.51
N PHE A 81 -10.54 -8.06 18.37
CA PHE A 81 -9.16 -8.27 17.98
C PHE A 81 -8.96 -9.69 17.45
N LEU A 82 -8.27 -9.80 16.31
CA LEU A 82 -7.89 -11.05 15.67
C LEU A 82 -6.43 -11.35 15.97
N THR A 83 -6.16 -12.52 16.52
CA THR A 83 -4.80 -13.09 16.56
C THR A 83 -4.28 -13.30 15.14
N LEU A 84 -2.97 -13.44 14.98
CA LEU A 84 -2.32 -13.67 13.68
C LEU A 84 -2.98 -14.82 12.92
N THR A 85 -3.23 -15.95 13.60
CA THR A 85 -3.86 -17.13 13.00
C THR A 85 -5.27 -16.83 12.52
N ARG A 86 -6.08 -16.13 13.33
CA ARG A 86 -7.46 -15.76 12.95
C ARG A 86 -7.48 -14.72 11.83
N TYR A 87 -6.59 -13.75 11.88
CA TYR A 87 -6.39 -12.78 10.81
C TYR A 87 -6.04 -13.47 9.50
N ALA A 88 -5.09 -14.40 9.51
CA ALA A 88 -4.69 -15.15 8.32
C ALA A 88 -5.84 -15.95 7.71
N GLN A 89 -6.64 -16.63 8.55
CA GLN A 89 -7.84 -17.37 8.10
C GLN A 89 -8.85 -16.45 7.43
N LYS A 90 -9.22 -15.34 8.09
CA LYS A 90 -10.15 -14.33 7.57
C LYS A 90 -9.63 -13.65 6.30
N ARG A 91 -8.32 -13.43 6.22
CA ARG A 91 -7.66 -12.89 5.02
C ARG A 91 -7.81 -13.81 3.82
N LEU A 92 -7.57 -15.12 4.00
CA LEU A 92 -7.76 -16.11 2.95
C LEU A 92 -9.23 -16.22 2.53
N GLU A 93 -10.13 -16.17 3.51
CA GLU A 93 -11.58 -16.12 3.25
C GLU A 93 -11.94 -14.90 2.39
N ARG A 94 -11.47 -13.70 2.76
CA ARG A 94 -11.70 -12.48 1.97
C ARG A 94 -11.18 -12.62 0.55
N GLN A 95 -9.98 -13.17 0.36
CA GLN A 95 -9.42 -13.40 -0.97
C GLN A 95 -10.26 -14.37 -1.80
N ARG A 96 -10.77 -15.45 -1.19
CA ARG A 96 -11.67 -16.40 -1.83
C ARG A 96 -12.96 -15.70 -2.29
N VAL A 97 -13.64 -15.00 -1.38
CA VAL A 97 -14.91 -14.30 -1.70
C VAL A 97 -14.70 -13.20 -2.74
N ALA A 98 -13.61 -12.44 -2.66
CA ALA A 98 -13.27 -11.42 -3.66
C ALA A 98 -13.03 -12.02 -5.06
N ARG A 99 -12.39 -13.19 -5.15
CA ARG A 99 -12.26 -13.91 -6.42
C ARG A 99 -13.62 -14.35 -6.95
N GLU A 100 -14.47 -14.90 -6.10
CA GLU A 100 -15.83 -15.31 -6.48
C GLU A 100 -16.70 -14.16 -6.99
N VAL A 101 -16.57 -12.96 -6.40
CA VAL A 101 -17.22 -11.73 -6.88
C VAL A 101 -16.84 -11.42 -8.33
N VAL A 102 -15.59 -11.66 -8.71
CA VAL A 102 -15.09 -11.39 -10.07
C VAL A 102 -15.46 -12.50 -11.04
N THR A 103 -15.37 -13.77 -10.61
CA THR A 103 -15.45 -14.93 -11.51
C THR A 103 -16.85 -15.51 -11.64
N VAL A 104 -17.70 -15.43 -10.61
CA VAL A 104 -19.02 -16.07 -10.60
C VAL A 104 -20.10 -15.06 -10.97
N LYS A 105 -20.86 -15.37 -12.04
CA LYS A 105 -22.05 -14.61 -12.45
C LYS A 105 -23.34 -15.36 -12.10
N PRO A 106 -24.43 -14.65 -11.72
CA PRO A 106 -24.53 -13.20 -11.56
C PRO A 106 -23.83 -12.71 -10.28
N LEU A 107 -23.39 -11.45 -10.30
CA LEU A 107 -22.89 -10.76 -9.12
C LEU A 107 -24.06 -10.53 -8.16
N THR A 108 -23.94 -10.98 -6.90
CA THR A 108 -24.98 -10.83 -5.89
C THR A 108 -24.60 -9.78 -4.85
N ALA A 109 -25.59 -9.02 -4.37
CA ALA A 109 -25.40 -8.05 -3.30
C ALA A 109 -24.85 -8.69 -2.01
N GLN A 110 -25.24 -9.94 -1.73
CA GLN A 110 -24.75 -10.70 -0.59
C GLN A 110 -23.23 -10.93 -0.64
N ARG A 111 -22.67 -11.26 -1.82
CA ARG A 111 -21.22 -11.47 -1.96
C ARG A 111 -20.43 -10.19 -1.81
N LEU A 112 -20.93 -9.07 -2.35
CA LEU A 112 -20.32 -7.77 -2.12
C LEU A 112 -20.31 -7.40 -0.64
N SER A 113 -21.46 -7.55 0.03
CA SER A 113 -21.58 -7.29 1.47
C SER A 113 -20.66 -8.16 2.32
N GLN A 114 -20.41 -9.41 1.92
CA GLN A 114 -19.44 -10.29 2.60
C GLN A 114 -17.99 -9.78 2.44
N VAL A 115 -17.61 -9.31 1.24
CA VAL A 115 -16.28 -8.71 1.04
C VAL A 115 -16.12 -7.45 1.89
N ASP A 116 -17.16 -6.61 1.95
CA ASP A 116 -17.14 -5.38 2.74
C ASP A 116 -17.01 -5.70 4.23
N ALA A 117 -17.83 -6.61 4.76
CA ALA A 117 -17.76 -7.03 6.16
C ALA A 117 -16.39 -7.60 6.54
N LEU A 118 -15.79 -8.43 5.68
CA LEU A 118 -14.44 -8.96 5.90
C LEU A 118 -13.38 -7.86 5.78
N THR A 119 -13.55 -6.89 4.89
CA THR A 119 -12.65 -5.74 4.74
C THR A 119 -12.66 -4.89 6.01
N ASP A 120 -13.85 -4.63 6.57
CA ASP A 120 -14.02 -3.89 7.82
C ASP A 120 -13.43 -4.64 9.02
N GLU A 121 -13.75 -5.94 9.17
CA GLU A 121 -13.24 -6.79 10.27
C GLU A 121 -11.71 -6.86 10.26
N LEU A 122 -11.11 -6.99 9.08
CA LEU A 122 -9.66 -7.05 8.89
C LEU A 122 -8.99 -5.67 8.89
N CYS A 123 -9.75 -4.56 8.96
CA CYS A 123 -9.24 -3.21 8.66
C CYS A 123 -8.38 -3.20 7.38
N PHE A 124 -8.78 -4.00 6.39
CA PHE A 124 -7.90 -4.40 5.30
C PHE A 124 -7.56 -3.20 4.41
N GLY A 125 -6.27 -2.88 4.32
CA GLY A 125 -5.79 -1.75 3.52
C GLY A 125 -6.16 -0.37 4.10
N GLN A 126 -6.58 -0.30 5.37
CA GLN A 126 -6.96 0.96 6.04
C GLN A 126 -5.92 2.06 5.82
N TRP A 127 -4.63 1.76 5.91
CA TRP A 127 -3.53 2.73 5.82
C TRP A 127 -3.02 2.96 4.39
N ARG A 128 -3.63 2.30 3.41
CA ARG A 128 -3.21 2.30 2.00
C ARG A 128 -4.28 2.84 1.05
N ASN A 129 -5.53 2.98 1.50
CA ASN A 129 -6.62 3.52 0.70
C ASN A 129 -6.90 4.98 1.10
N PRO A 130 -6.55 5.99 0.27
CA PRO A 130 -6.72 7.41 0.61
C PRO A 130 -8.16 7.77 1.01
N ARG A 131 -9.16 7.15 0.37
CA ARG A 131 -10.57 7.41 0.66
C ARG A 131 -10.97 6.93 2.05
N GLU A 132 -10.60 5.70 2.40
CA GLU A 132 -10.86 5.13 3.74
C GLU A 132 -10.15 5.92 4.84
N ILE A 133 -8.94 6.40 4.56
CA ILE A 133 -8.21 7.25 5.50
C ILE A 133 -8.91 8.61 5.65
N ASN A 134 -9.40 9.18 4.56
CA ASN A 134 -10.14 10.44 4.59
C ASN A 134 -11.43 10.30 5.41
N ASP A 135 -12.23 9.26 5.18
CA ASP A 135 -13.46 8.97 5.91
C ASP A 135 -13.17 8.75 7.41
N PHE A 136 -12.08 8.03 7.73
CA PHE A 136 -11.58 7.89 9.09
C PHE A 136 -11.20 9.24 9.72
N LEU A 137 -10.44 10.08 9.01
CA LEU A 137 -10.05 11.42 9.50
C LEU A 137 -11.29 12.30 9.75
N VAL A 138 -12.25 12.32 8.84
CA VAL A 138 -13.50 13.07 9.02
C VAL A 138 -14.22 12.61 10.29
N ALA A 139 -14.28 11.30 10.56
CA ALA A 139 -14.88 10.76 11.77
C ALA A 139 -14.11 11.16 13.05
N VAL A 140 -12.77 11.14 13.02
CA VAL A 140 -11.92 11.61 14.13
C VAL A 140 -12.16 13.09 14.43
N TRP A 141 -12.19 13.92 13.39
CA TRP A 141 -12.38 15.37 13.54
C TRP A 141 -13.78 15.71 14.06
N ARG A 142 -14.81 15.01 13.60
CA ARG A 142 -16.18 15.12 14.15
C ARG A 142 -16.27 14.67 15.61
N GLY A 143 -15.36 13.82 16.05
CA GLY A 143 -15.20 13.40 17.45
C GLY A 143 -14.40 14.38 18.33
N GLY A 144 -13.89 15.48 17.77
CA GLY A 144 -13.09 16.47 18.50
C GLY A 144 -11.57 16.33 18.36
N GLY A 145 -11.09 15.44 17.48
CA GLY A 145 -9.66 15.18 17.32
C GLY A 145 -9.09 14.24 18.39
N HIS A 146 -7.79 13.93 18.31
CA HIS A 146 -7.09 13.12 19.31
C HIS A 146 -5.60 13.42 19.34
N VAL A 147 -5.03 13.48 20.55
CA VAL A 147 -3.65 13.90 20.80
C VAL A 147 -2.59 13.02 20.13
N ILE A 148 -2.90 11.75 19.87
CA ILE A 148 -2.00 10.81 19.17
C ILE A 148 -1.68 11.26 17.74
N PHE A 149 -2.50 12.11 17.14
CA PHE A 149 -2.27 12.65 15.80
C PHE A 149 -1.52 13.99 15.81
N GLU A 150 -1.38 14.60 16.98
CA GLU A 150 -0.68 15.86 17.17
C GLU A 150 0.79 15.64 17.56
N ARG A 151 1.08 14.56 18.30
CA ARG A 151 2.40 14.29 18.88
C ARG A 151 2.81 12.83 18.67
N GLU A 152 3.94 12.62 17.98
CA GLU A 152 4.50 11.28 17.70
C GLU A 152 4.78 10.48 18.99
N SER A 153 5.22 11.16 20.06
CA SER A 153 5.47 10.53 21.35
C SER A 153 4.19 10.02 22.02
N GLU A 154 3.08 10.74 21.89
CA GLU A 154 1.77 10.34 22.41
C GLU A 154 1.22 9.14 21.62
N PHE A 155 1.41 9.13 20.30
CA PHE A 155 1.11 7.96 19.49
C PHE A 155 1.86 6.73 20.01
N ALA A 156 3.20 6.83 20.13
CA ALA A 156 4.01 5.70 20.58
C ALA A 156 3.60 5.25 22.00
N ALA A 157 3.34 6.19 22.92
CA ALA A 157 2.97 5.90 24.30
C ALA A 157 1.58 5.24 24.45
N GLN A 158 0.61 5.59 23.60
CA GLN A 158 -0.77 5.13 23.75
C GLN A 158 -1.13 3.96 22.81
N VAL A 159 -0.45 3.82 21.67
CA VAL A 159 -0.78 2.82 20.63
C VAL A 159 0.13 1.60 20.68
N LEU A 160 1.42 1.78 21.01
CA LEU A 160 2.35 0.65 21.12
C LEU A 160 2.25 0.02 22.52
N SER A 161 2.46 -1.28 22.62
CA SER A 161 2.53 -1.97 23.91
C SER A 161 3.80 -1.58 24.68
N ALA A 162 3.86 -1.89 25.98
CA ALA A 162 5.07 -1.67 26.76
C ALA A 162 6.27 -2.43 26.19
N ASN A 163 6.08 -3.70 25.82
CA ASN A 163 7.11 -4.57 25.25
C ASN A 163 7.57 -4.09 23.86
N GLU A 164 6.65 -3.58 23.04
CA GLU A 164 6.98 -3.00 21.75
C GLU A 164 7.82 -1.74 21.89
N ARG A 165 7.48 -0.86 22.85
CA ARG A 165 8.27 0.35 23.13
C ARG A 165 9.66 0.02 23.66
N GLU A 166 9.80 -1.00 24.50
CA GLU A 166 11.10 -1.44 25.01
C GLU A 166 11.98 -1.97 23.87
N ARG A 167 11.40 -2.75 22.93
CA ARG A 167 12.11 -3.24 21.74
C ARG A 167 12.37 -2.16 20.70
N LEU A 168 11.60 -1.08 20.72
CA LEU A 168 11.65 0.03 19.76
C LEU A 168 11.79 1.39 20.46
N PRO A 169 12.93 1.68 21.12
CA PRO A 169 13.09 2.91 21.87
C PRO A 169 12.94 4.16 20.96
N GLU A 170 13.91 4.42 20.08
CA GLU A 170 13.82 5.53 19.12
C GLU A 170 12.96 5.16 17.90
N ARG A 171 12.91 3.87 17.57
CA ARG A 171 12.19 3.35 16.40
C ARG A 171 10.66 3.37 16.56
N GLY A 172 10.14 3.47 17.78
CA GLY A 172 8.70 3.65 18.01
C GLY A 172 8.17 4.93 17.35
N LEU A 173 9.01 5.97 17.24
CA LEU A 173 8.67 7.20 16.53
C LEU A 173 8.61 7.02 15.02
N GLU A 174 9.35 6.05 14.45
CA GLU A 174 9.26 5.72 13.01
C GLU A 174 7.87 5.19 12.65
N ILE A 175 7.26 4.41 13.53
CA ILE A 175 5.89 3.90 13.36
C ILE A 175 4.88 5.06 13.39
N ALA A 176 5.03 5.99 14.34
CA ALA A 176 4.19 7.17 14.40
C ALA A 176 4.31 8.03 13.13
N ARG A 177 5.54 8.21 12.61
CA ARG A 177 5.79 8.93 11.35
C ARG A 177 5.17 8.25 10.15
N PHE A 178 5.24 6.92 10.08
CA PHE A 178 4.58 6.14 9.04
C PHE A 178 3.06 6.38 9.07
N ILE A 179 2.43 6.24 10.24
CA ILE A 179 0.98 6.47 10.36
C ILE A 179 0.62 7.91 10.01
N ASN A 180 1.40 8.91 10.46
CA ASN A 180 1.18 10.30 10.07
C ASN A 180 1.31 10.51 8.56
N ALA A 181 2.21 9.81 7.87
CA ALA A 181 2.29 9.85 6.41
C ALA A 181 1.04 9.24 5.75
N CYS A 182 0.51 8.13 6.28
CA CYS A 182 -0.76 7.56 5.83
C CYS A 182 -1.91 8.55 6.02
N LEU A 183 -2.00 9.25 7.15
CA LEU A 183 -3.02 10.28 7.37
C LEU A 183 -2.92 11.42 6.37
N ARG A 184 -1.70 11.86 6.04
CA ARG A 184 -1.47 12.88 4.99
C ARG A 184 -1.93 12.39 3.61
N LEU A 185 -1.73 11.11 3.30
CA LEU A 185 -2.26 10.51 2.08
C LEU A 185 -3.80 10.63 2.01
N GLY A 186 -4.50 10.37 3.12
CA GLY A 186 -5.96 10.58 3.18
C GLY A 186 -6.38 12.05 3.11
N ALA A 187 -5.62 12.96 3.71
CA ALA A 187 -5.89 14.40 3.61
C ALA A 187 -5.71 14.91 2.16
N ALA A 188 -4.76 14.34 1.42
CA ALA A 188 -4.49 14.67 0.02
C ALA A 188 -5.46 14.01 -0.97
N ALA A 189 -6.47 13.25 -0.53
CA ALA A 189 -7.33 12.44 -1.42
C ALA A 189 -8.06 13.23 -2.53
N ALA A 190 -8.23 14.55 -2.36
CA ALA A 190 -8.86 15.42 -3.36
C ALA A 190 -7.85 16.11 -4.33
N ASN A 191 -6.55 16.02 -4.09
CA ASN A 191 -5.50 16.65 -4.89
C ASN A 191 -4.54 15.57 -5.45
N PRO A 192 -4.60 15.26 -6.76
CA PRO A 192 -3.79 14.21 -7.37
C PRO A 192 -2.28 14.37 -7.19
N ASP A 193 -1.74 15.59 -7.32
CA ASP A 193 -0.30 15.84 -7.24
C ASP A 193 0.22 15.66 -5.79
N GLU A 194 -0.55 16.15 -4.81
CA GLU A 194 -0.25 15.93 -3.39
C GLU A 194 -0.40 14.46 -3.00
N MET A 195 -1.37 13.75 -3.60
CA MET A 195 -1.60 12.33 -3.35
C MET A 195 -0.43 11.48 -3.84
N GLU A 196 0.12 11.76 -5.03
CA GLU A 196 1.28 11.04 -5.56
C GLU A 196 2.51 11.21 -4.63
N PHE A 197 2.77 12.45 -4.20
CA PHE A 197 3.86 12.74 -3.25
C PHE A 197 3.65 12.02 -1.91
N ALA A 198 2.42 12.07 -1.37
CA ALA A 198 2.08 11.39 -0.12
C ALA A 198 2.20 9.87 -0.22
N ALA A 199 1.78 9.28 -1.34
CA ALA A 199 1.90 7.85 -1.60
C ALA A 199 3.37 7.40 -1.63
N SER A 200 4.22 8.12 -2.37
CA SER A 200 5.67 7.87 -2.41
C SER A 200 6.31 7.93 -1.01
N ARG A 201 5.87 8.89 -0.18
CA ARG A 201 6.33 9.01 1.21
C ARG A 201 5.91 7.83 2.07
N VAL A 202 4.66 7.37 1.94
CA VAL A 202 4.14 6.18 2.63
C VAL A 202 4.95 4.95 2.26
N ASP A 203 5.21 4.73 0.96
CA ASP A 203 5.98 3.57 0.49
C ASP A 203 7.42 3.58 1.00
N THR A 204 8.07 4.76 1.00
CA THR A 204 9.42 4.94 1.54
C THR A 204 9.49 4.57 3.03
N LEU A 205 8.53 5.05 3.82
CA LEU A 205 8.50 4.77 5.26
C LEU A 205 8.12 3.31 5.55
N ALA A 206 7.18 2.76 4.78
CA ALA A 206 6.78 1.36 4.89
C ALA A 206 7.95 0.40 4.68
N ALA A 207 8.82 0.68 3.70
CA ALA A 207 10.00 -0.13 3.42
C ALA A 207 11.02 -0.17 4.58
N ALA A 208 11.01 0.86 5.43
CA ALA A 208 11.89 0.98 6.59
C ALA A 208 11.27 0.47 7.90
N LEU A 209 9.97 0.12 7.91
CA LEU A 209 9.28 -0.31 9.13
C LEU A 209 9.88 -1.61 9.66
N PRO A 210 10.24 -1.67 10.96
CA PRO A 210 10.60 -2.92 11.58
C PRO A 210 9.38 -3.84 11.69
N VAL A 211 9.65 -5.15 11.79
CA VAL A 211 8.68 -6.05 12.40
C VAL A 211 8.72 -5.80 13.91
N PHE A 212 7.56 -5.54 14.53
CA PHE A 212 7.47 -5.14 15.92
C PHE A 212 6.29 -5.72 16.70
N VAL A 213 5.20 -6.17 16.08
CA VAL A 213 4.03 -6.65 16.85
C VAL A 213 4.40 -7.80 17.79
N ASP A 214 4.04 -7.71 19.06
CA ASP A 214 4.41 -8.68 20.11
C ASP A 214 4.14 -10.14 19.74
N GLU A 215 2.97 -10.43 19.15
CA GLU A 215 2.56 -11.79 18.76
C GLU A 215 3.54 -12.44 17.76
N LEU A 216 4.28 -11.64 16.98
CA LEU A 216 5.27 -12.14 16.04
C LEU A 216 6.57 -12.61 16.71
N PHE A 217 6.80 -12.21 17.97
CA PHE A 217 7.98 -12.54 18.76
C PHE A 217 7.68 -13.54 19.88
N ASN A 218 6.43 -13.63 20.35
CA ASN A 218 5.98 -14.55 21.39
C ASN A 218 5.64 -15.97 20.85
N ARG A 219 6.48 -16.54 20.00
CA ARG A 219 6.29 -17.94 19.55
C ARG A 219 6.66 -18.93 20.66
N THR A 220 5.74 -19.16 21.58
CA THR A 220 5.81 -20.27 22.54
C THR A 220 4.73 -21.31 22.33
N GLU A 221 3.76 -21.09 21.43
CA GLU A 221 2.79 -22.12 21.06
C GLU A 221 3.25 -22.90 19.82
N PRO A 222 3.41 -24.24 19.89
CA PRO A 222 3.59 -25.04 18.70
C PRO A 222 2.35 -24.88 17.82
N VAL A 223 2.56 -24.57 16.55
CA VAL A 223 1.49 -24.63 15.54
C VAL A 223 1.02 -26.08 15.49
N ASN A 224 -0.14 -26.36 16.06
CA ASN A 224 -0.78 -27.65 15.85
C ASN A 224 -1.27 -27.70 14.39
N LEU A 225 -0.56 -28.49 13.57
CA LEU A 225 -0.81 -28.70 12.15
C LEU A 225 -1.79 -29.86 11.89
N ASP A 226 -2.43 -30.42 12.92
CA ASP A 226 -3.41 -31.52 12.81
C ASP A 226 -4.64 -31.17 11.95
N TRP A 227 -4.80 -29.92 11.50
CA TRP A 227 -5.90 -29.45 10.65
C TRP A 227 -5.56 -29.39 9.15
N LEU A 228 -4.40 -29.90 8.72
CA LEU A 228 -4.01 -30.00 7.30
C LEU A 228 -4.19 -31.40 6.70
N GLU A 229 -4.69 -32.35 7.49
CA GLU A 229 -5.07 -33.68 7.04
C GLU A 229 -6.58 -33.86 7.25
N ASP A 230 -7.39 -33.34 6.31
CA ASP A 230 -8.74 -33.83 5.97
C ASP A 230 -9.21 -33.26 4.62
#